data_AF-A0A3D2WEU3-F1
#
_entry.id   AF-A0A3D2WEU3-F1
#
_cell.length_a   1.000
_cell.length_b   1.000
_cell.length_c   1.000
_cell.angle_alpha   90.00
_cell.angle_beta   90.00
_cell.angle_gamma   90.00
#
_symmetry.space_group_name_H-M   'P 1'
#
loop_
_entity.id
_entity.type
_entity.pdbx_description
1 polymer ?
#
loop_
_entity_poly.entity_id
_entity_poly.type
_entity_poly.pdbx_seq_one_letter_code
_entity_poly.pdbx_strand_id
1 'polypeptide(L)' 'MKNLIGSVLLSTAVFACAVTGLQAQNSLTIEQVKDGLYTISGSGGNVGVRVTTEGVILIDDKFPRNFEEIQELVAQVS' A
#
# COMPACT_ATOMS: atom_id res chain seq x y z
N MET A 1 6.17 -42.14 -15.24
CA MET A 1 5.92 -41.76 -13.82
C MET A 1 6.84 -40.62 -13.35
N LYS A 2 8.17 -40.69 -13.54
CA LYS A 2 9.11 -39.60 -13.15
C LYS A 2 8.74 -38.22 -13.72
N ASN A 3 8.29 -38.19 -14.97
CA ASN A 3 7.97 -36.97 -15.72
C ASN A 3 6.65 -36.34 -15.26
N LEU A 4 5.75 -37.15 -14.68
CA LEU A 4 4.45 -36.72 -14.15
C LEU A 4 4.61 -36.09 -12.76
N ILE A 5 5.48 -36.65 -11.93
CA ILE A 5 5.78 -36.11 -10.59
C ILE A 5 6.47 -34.74 -10.72
N GLY A 6 7.42 -34.60 -11.65
CA GLY A 6 8.09 -33.32 -11.90
C GLY A 6 7.15 -32.22 -12.42
N SER A 7 6.20 -32.56 -13.29
CA SER A 7 5.24 -31.60 -13.84
C SER A 7 4.18 -31.19 -12.80
N VAL A 8 3.73 -32.10 -11.93
CA VAL A 8 2.83 -31.78 -10.81
C VAL A 8 3.53 -30.85 -9.79
N LEU A 9 4.79 -31.13 -9.45
CA LEU A 9 5.56 -30.28 -8.52
C LEU A 9 5.80 -28.87 -9.09
N LEU A 10 6.10 -28.76 -10.38
CA LEU A 10 6.34 -27.46 -11.02
C LEU A 10 5.05 -26.62 -11.09
N SER A 11 3.92 -27.25 -11.41
CA SER A 11 2.63 -26.56 -11.48
C SER A 11 2.10 -26.12 -10.10
N THR A 12 2.32 -26.92 -9.05
CA THR A 12 2.01 -26.48 -7.67
C THR A 12 2.90 -25.35 -7.20
N ALA A 13 4.19 -25.36 -7.54
CA ALA A 13 5.11 -24.27 -7.20
C ALA A 13 4.72 -22.95 -7.91
N VAL A 14 4.35 -23.01 -9.19
CA VAL A 14 3.88 -21.83 -9.95
C VAL A 14 2.57 -21.29 -9.37
N PHE A 15 1.63 -22.16 -9.02
CA PHE A 15 0.36 -21.76 -8.40
C PHE A 15 0.58 -21.11 -7.02
N ALA A 16 1.47 -21.67 -6.19
CA ALA A 16 1.82 -21.10 -4.90
C ALA A 16 2.45 -19.69 -5.05
N CYS A 17 3.39 -19.51 -5.98
CA CYS A 17 4.01 -18.20 -6.23
C CYS A 17 3.00 -17.16 -6.77
N ALA A 18 2.06 -17.58 -7.62
CA ALA A 18 1.01 -16.69 -8.13
C ALA A 18 0.05 -16.24 -7.02
N VAL A 19 -0.31 -17.15 -6.10
CA VAL A 19 -1.18 -16.85 -4.96
C VAL A 19 -0.48 -15.94 -3.95
N THR A 20 0.81 -16.15 -3.67
CA THR A 20 1.57 -15.27 -2.76
C THR A 20 1.87 -13.90 -3.36
N GLY A 21 2.04 -13.80 -4.69
CA GLY A 21 2.22 -12.52 -5.38
C GLY A 21 0.96 -11.65 -5.41
N LEU A 22 -0.22 -12.24 -5.22
CA LEU A 22 -1.48 -11.50 -5.05
C LEU A 22 -1.66 -10.93 -3.63
N GLN A 23 -0.93 -11.43 -2.63
CA GLN A 23 -1.13 -11.07 -1.23
C GLN A 23 0.06 -10.28 -0.66
N ALA A 24 0.01 -8.97 -0.85
CA ALA A 24 0.27 -7.97 0.20
C ALA A 24 0.12 -6.58 -0.43
N GLN A 25 -1.12 -6.07 -0.52
CA GLN A 25 -1.28 -4.63 -0.51
C GLN A 25 -0.87 -4.18 0.88
N ASN A 26 0.36 -3.71 1.02
CA ASN A 26 0.82 -3.15 2.30
C ASN A 26 -0.10 -1.98 2.64
N SER A 27 -0.86 -2.14 3.73
CA SER A 27 -1.73 -1.09 4.27
C SER A 27 -0.92 0.19 4.46
N LEU A 28 -1.53 1.31 4.15
CA LEU A 28 -0.96 2.62 4.40
C LEU A 28 -1.11 2.96 5.90
N THR A 29 -0.15 3.71 6.41
CA THR A 29 -0.13 4.20 7.78
C THR A 29 0.11 5.70 7.78
N ILE A 30 -0.50 6.43 8.70
CA ILE A 30 -0.28 7.88 8.86
C ILE A 30 0.40 8.17 10.18
N GLU A 31 1.48 8.94 10.14
CA GLU A 31 2.26 9.32 11.32
C GLU A 31 2.54 10.81 11.34
N GLN A 32 2.47 11.40 12.54
CA GLN A 32 2.78 12.82 12.72
C GLN A 32 4.30 13.02 12.76
N VAL A 33 4.79 13.88 11.88
CA VAL A 33 6.23 14.25 11.78
C VAL A 33 6.50 15.54 12.57
N LYS A 34 5.57 16.49 12.54
CA LYS A 34 5.57 17.73 13.30
C LYS A 34 4.13 18.21 13.51
N ASP A 35 3.93 19.23 14.34
CA ASP A 35 2.62 19.84 14.50
C ASP A 35 1.99 20.21 13.15
N GLY A 36 0.80 19.66 12.92
CA GLY A 36 0.05 19.73 11.66
C GLY A 36 0.75 19.19 10.39
N LEU A 37 1.85 18.44 10.51
CA LEU A 37 2.56 17.81 9.38
C LEU A 37 2.67 16.30 9.59
N TYR A 38 2.14 15.53 8.64
CA TYR A 38 2.08 14.08 8.69
C TYR A 38 2.68 13.48 7.43
N THR A 39 3.07 12.21 7.53
CA THR A 39 3.45 11.37 6.39
C THR A 39 2.55 10.16 6.33
N ILE A 40 2.09 9.81 5.14
CA ILE A 40 1.46 8.53 4.85
C ILE A 40 2.51 7.63 4.20
N SER A 41 2.78 6.48 4.83
CA SER A 41 3.82 5.53 4.43
C SER A 41 3.25 4.15 4.13
N GLY A 42 3.97 3.42 3.26
CA GLY A 42 3.62 2.09 2.76
C GLY A 42 4.53 1.70 1.59
N SER A 43 4.14 0.71 0.79
CA SER A 43 4.96 0.30 -0.37
C SER A 43 5.13 1.42 -1.40
N GLY A 44 6.35 1.76 -1.82
CA GLY A 44 6.64 2.82 -2.80
C GLY A 44 7.09 4.14 -2.13
N GLY A 45 6.71 5.29 -2.70
CA GLY A 45 6.97 6.62 -2.12
C GLY A 45 6.01 7.01 -0.98
N ASN A 46 6.38 8.05 -0.22
CA ASN A 46 5.54 8.60 0.85
C ASN A 46 4.64 9.73 0.32
N VAL A 47 3.48 9.90 0.93
CA VAL A 47 2.58 11.04 0.71
C VAL A 47 2.71 12.00 1.88
N GLY A 48 2.78 13.30 1.60
CA GLY A 48 2.83 14.35 2.62
C GLY A 48 1.45 14.96 2.89
N VAL A 49 1.11 15.19 4.16
CA VAL A 49 -0.15 15.82 4.56
C VAL A 49 0.14 17.00 5.49
N ARG A 50 -0.25 18.21 5.10
CA ARG A 50 -0.15 19.42 5.93
C ARG A 50 -1.54 19.96 6.24
N VAL A 51 -1.92 19.92 7.53
CA VAL A 51 -3.21 20.40 8.03
C VAL A 51 -3.09 21.83 8.54
N THR A 52 -3.72 22.78 7.87
CA THR A 52 -3.74 24.19 8.24
C THR A 52 -5.15 24.59 8.70
N THR A 53 -5.30 25.83 9.19
CA THR A 53 -6.61 26.39 9.53
C THR A 53 -7.50 26.65 8.31
N GLU A 54 -6.93 26.64 7.10
CA GLU A 54 -7.64 26.91 5.85
C GLU A 54 -7.97 25.62 5.07
N GLY A 55 -7.39 24.49 5.49
CA GLY A 55 -7.63 23.19 4.86
C GLY A 55 -6.40 22.28 4.89
N VAL A 56 -6.38 21.32 3.96
CA VAL A 56 -5.32 20.31 3.86
C VAL A 56 -4.55 20.48 2.56
N ILE A 57 -3.23 20.46 2.65
CA ILE A 57 -2.34 20.32 1.49
C ILE A 57 -1.88 18.86 1.44
N LEU A 58 -2.23 18.17 0.36
CA LEU A 58 -1.78 16.82 0.04
C LEU A 58 -0.65 16.90 -0.99
N ILE A 59 0.44 16.17 -0.73
CA ILE A 59 1.63 16.15 -1.59
C ILE A 59 1.84 14.70 -2.04
N ASP A 60 1.71 14.47 -3.35
CA ASP A 60 1.69 13.14 -4.01
C ASP A 60 0.36 12.39 -3.82
N ASP A 61 -0.04 11.60 -4.83
CA ASP A 61 -1.30 10.85 -4.91
C ASP A 61 -1.08 9.32 -5.04
N LYS A 62 0.18 8.90 -5.16
CA LYS A 62 0.60 7.50 -5.25
C LYS A 62 -0.05 6.76 -6.43
N PHE A 63 -0.57 5.56 -6.21
CA PHE A 63 -1.24 4.75 -7.25
C PHE A 63 -2.76 4.89 -7.15
N PRO A 64 -3.53 4.74 -8.24
CA PRO A 64 -4.99 4.86 -8.20
C PRO A 64 -5.69 3.98 -7.15
N ARG A 65 -5.15 2.78 -6.91
CA ARG A 65 -5.66 1.84 -5.89
C ARG A 65 -5.53 2.33 -4.44
N ASN A 66 -4.73 3.36 -4.20
CA ASN A 66 -4.51 3.93 -2.88
C ASN A 66 -5.40 5.13 -2.58
N PHE A 67 -6.20 5.59 -3.55
CA PHE A 67 -7.00 6.80 -3.41
C PHE A 67 -7.92 6.77 -2.18
N GLU A 68 -8.72 5.72 -2.02
CA GLU A 68 -9.71 5.60 -0.93
C GLU A 68 -9.02 5.58 0.44
N GLU A 69 -8.00 4.75 0.60
CA GLU A 69 -7.23 4.64 1.85
C GLU A 69 -6.50 5.95 2.22
N ILE A 70 -5.98 6.68 1.23
CA ILE A 70 -5.38 8.01 1.48
C ILE A 70 -6.44 9.00 1.98
N GLN A 71 -7.63 9.03 1.37
CA GLN A 71 -8.72 9.89 1.82
C GLN A 71 -9.14 9.56 3.25
N GLU A 72 -9.26 8.28 3.59
CA GLU A 72 -9.60 7.81 4.94
C GLU A 72 -8.56 8.22 5.98
N LEU A 73 -7.27 8.10 5.66
CA LEU A 73 -6.18 8.51 6.57
C LEU A 73 -6.11 10.02 6.75
N VAL A 74 -6.30 10.80 5.68
CA VAL A 74 -6.33 12.27 5.76
C VAL A 74 -7.48 12.73 6.65
N ALA A 75 -8.67 12.13 6.51
CA ALA A 75 -9.85 12.46 7.32
C ALA A 75 -9.67 12.20 8.82
N GLN A 76 -8.71 11.36 9.23
CA GLN A 76 -8.42 11.10 10.65
C GLN A 76 -7.66 12.25 11.33
N VAL A 77 -6.98 13.10 10.55
CA VAL A 77 -6.07 14.13 11.08
C VAL A 77 -6.48 15.56 10.71
N SER A 78 -7.49 15.72 9.85
CA SER A 78 -7.99 17.00 9.34
C SER A 78 -9.28 17.45 9.99
#